data_AF-A0A3N0E9R7-F1
#
_entry.id   AF-A0A3N0E9R7-F1
#
_cell.length_a   1.000
_cell.length_b   1.000
_cell.length_c   1.000
_cell.angle_alpha   90.00
_cell.angle_beta   90.00
_cell.angle_gamma   90.00
#
_symmetry.space_group_name_H-M   'P 1'
#
loop_
_entity.id
_entity.type
_entity.pdbx_description
1 polymer ?
#
loop_
_entity_poly.entity_id
_entity_poly.type
_entity_poly.pdbx_seq_one_letter_code
_entity_poly.pdbx_strand_id
1 'polypeptide(L)'
;MRDAIPAEVLAEPGREGRAAKSLRWLGFRVLHVGATISVSGSRELWLRVFGISFTDADEGASPGQEAGFPKPWPEEPEIPSELKGIVNGVYFTEPPEFF
;
A
#
# COMPACT_ATOMS: atom_id res chain seq x y z
N MET A 1 -8.62 -2.45 16.51
CA MET A 1 -8.47 -2.79 15.08
C MET A 1 -7.39 -1.87 14.52
N ARG A 2 -6.11 -2.27 14.57
CA ARG A 2 -4.93 -1.43 14.26
C ARG A 2 -4.06 -2.08 13.16
N ASP A 3 -4.68 -2.71 12.17
CA ASP A 3 -3.98 -3.54 11.16
C ASP A 3 -4.06 -2.99 9.73
N ALA A 4 -4.63 -1.79 9.54
CA ALA A 4 -4.81 -1.21 8.22
C ALA A 4 -3.57 -0.39 7.83
N ILE A 5 -2.85 -0.85 6.82
CA ILE A 5 -1.63 -0.25 6.31
C ILE A 5 -2.01 0.70 5.17
N PRO A 6 -1.69 2.01 5.28
CA PRO A 6 -1.90 2.96 4.21
C PRO A 6 -0.86 2.79 3.10
N ALA A 7 -1.25 3.07 1.87
CA ALA A 7 -0.36 3.11 0.71
C ALA A 7 -0.92 4.05 -0.36
N GLU A 8 -0.03 4.54 -1.21
CA GLU A 8 -0.33 5.34 -2.39
C GLU A 8 -0.22 4.46 -3.64
N VAL A 9 -1.31 4.33 -4.38
CA VAL A 9 -1.33 3.58 -5.64
C VAL A 9 -1.23 4.56 -6.80
N LEU A 10 -0.19 4.41 -7.61
CA LEU A 10 -0.04 5.15 -8.85
C LEU A 10 -0.87 4.47 -9.93
N ALA A 11 -1.90 5.17 -10.39
CA ALA A 11 -2.71 4.72 -11.52
C ALA A 11 -2.12 5.17 -12.85
N GLU A 12 -2.54 4.50 -13.92
CA GLU A 12 -2.32 4.98 -15.27
C GLU A 12 -3.11 6.29 -15.51
N PRO A 13 -2.54 7.26 -16.23
CA PRO A 13 -3.16 8.57 -16.43
C PRO A 13 -4.52 8.43 -17.12
N GLY A 14 -5.55 9.03 -16.52
CA GLY A 14 -6.94 8.94 -16.99
C GLY A 14 -7.65 7.64 -16.61
N ARG A 15 -7.02 6.78 -15.78
CA ARG A 15 -7.60 5.53 -15.26
C ARG A 15 -7.76 5.51 -13.74
N GLU A 16 -7.56 6.63 -13.06
CA GLU A 16 -7.58 6.78 -11.61
C GLU A 16 -8.92 6.32 -11.03
N GLY A 17 -10.03 6.77 -11.62
CA GLY A 17 -11.37 6.37 -11.20
C GLY A 17 -11.64 4.86 -11.37
N ARG A 18 -11.06 4.24 -12.41
CA ARG A 18 -11.17 2.81 -12.65
C ARG A 18 -10.31 2.02 -11.67
N ALA A 19 -9.07 2.45 -11.43
CA ALA A 19 -8.18 1.86 -10.44
C ALA A 19 -8.79 1.93 -9.03
N ALA A 20 -9.30 3.10 -8.62
CA ALA A 20 -9.95 3.28 -7.32
C ALA A 20 -11.16 2.36 -7.15
N LYS A 21 -11.98 2.21 -8.22
CA LYS A 21 -13.11 1.28 -8.20
C LYS A 21 -12.61 -0.16 -8.03
N SER A 22 -11.64 -0.61 -8.81
CA SER A 22 -11.07 -1.96 -8.69
C SER A 22 -10.48 -2.23 -7.31
N LEU A 23 -9.73 -1.27 -6.74
CA LEU A 23 -9.17 -1.38 -5.39
C LEU A 23 -10.27 -1.54 -4.33
N ARG A 24 -11.38 -0.78 -4.43
CA ARG A 24 -12.54 -0.97 -3.55
C ARG A 24 -13.18 -2.34 -3.69
N TRP A 25 -13.30 -2.87 -4.91
CA TRP A 25 -13.84 -4.21 -5.15
C TRP A 25 -12.95 -5.30 -4.55
N LEU A 26 -11.63 -5.10 -4.57
CA LEU A 26 -10.65 -6.01 -3.96
C LEU A 26 -10.67 -5.95 -2.42
N GLY A 27 -11.39 -4.98 -1.82
CA GLY A 27 -11.54 -4.85 -0.37
C GLY A 27 -10.68 -3.73 0.24
N PHE A 28 -9.92 -2.99 -0.57
CA PHE A 28 -9.19 -1.83 -0.07
C PHE A 28 -10.13 -0.68 0.24
N ARG A 29 -9.82 0.04 1.30
CA ARG A 29 -10.47 1.29 1.63
C ARG A 29 -9.80 2.43 0.89
N VAL A 30 -10.43 2.93 -0.17
CA VAL A 30 -9.97 4.15 -0.84
C VAL A 30 -10.27 5.35 0.06
N LEU A 31 -9.22 6.09 0.40
CA LEU A 31 -9.28 7.29 1.23
C LEU A 31 -9.38 8.55 0.36
N HIS A 32 -8.58 8.61 -0.71
CA HIS A 32 -8.50 9.77 -1.60
C HIS A 32 -8.12 9.34 -3.02
N VAL A 33 -8.58 10.09 -4.02
CA VAL A 33 -8.28 9.89 -5.44
C VAL A 33 -7.81 11.22 -6.00
N GLY A 34 -6.51 11.35 -6.28
CA GLY A 34 -5.88 12.51 -6.88
C GLY A 34 -4.91 12.10 -7.98
N ALA A 35 -3.70 12.68 -7.97
CA ALA A 35 -2.60 12.24 -8.83
C ALA A 35 -2.19 10.78 -8.52
N THR A 36 -2.32 10.39 -7.26
CA THR A 36 -2.23 9.02 -6.75
C THR A 36 -3.51 8.67 -6.00
N ILE A 37 -3.72 7.38 -5.77
CA ILE A 37 -4.87 6.85 -5.06
C ILE A 37 -4.43 6.41 -3.68
N SER A 38 -4.80 7.17 -2.65
CA SER A 38 -4.57 6.80 -1.26
C SER A 38 -5.52 5.68 -0.87
N VAL A 39 -4.97 4.54 -0.49
CA VAL A 39 -5.75 3.38 -0.03
C VAL A 39 -5.23 2.88 1.31
N SER A 40 -6.09 2.17 2.02
CA SER A 40 -5.74 1.47 3.24
C SER A 40 -6.28 0.06 3.19
N GLY A 41 -5.46 -0.92 3.58
CA GLY A 41 -5.81 -2.32 3.56
C GLY A 41 -5.10 -3.09 4.67
N SER A 42 -5.69 -4.20 5.10
CA SER A 42 -5.05 -5.08 6.08
C SER A 42 -3.79 -5.74 5.52
N ARG A 43 -2.84 -6.11 6.37
CA ARG A 43 -1.64 -6.89 5.98
C ARG A 43 -1.97 -8.14 5.17
N GLU A 44 -2.98 -8.89 5.59
CA GLU A 44 -3.46 -10.07 4.85
C GLU A 44 -4.01 -9.72 3.47
N LEU A 45 -4.64 -8.54 3.32
CA LEU A 45 -5.19 -8.10 2.05
C LEU A 45 -4.09 -7.73 1.06
N TRP A 46 -3.07 -7.01 1.53
CA TRP A 46 -1.87 -6.70 0.76
C TRP A 46 -1.14 -7.97 0.30
N LEU A 47 -0.98 -8.95 1.19
CA LEU A 47 -0.39 -10.24 0.84
C LEU A 47 -1.22 -10.98 -0.21
N ARG A 48 -2.54 -11.03 -0.02
CA ARG A 48 -3.44 -11.75 -0.92
C ARG A 48 -3.52 -11.14 -2.32
N VAL A 49 -3.56 -9.82 -2.42
CA VAL A 49 -3.82 -9.12 -3.68
C VAL A 49 -2.54 -8.78 -4.44
N PHE A 50 -1.50 -8.37 -3.73
CA PHE A 50 -0.25 -7.89 -4.31
C PHE A 50 0.97 -8.77 -3.97
N GLY A 51 0.78 -9.86 -3.21
CA GLY A 51 1.89 -10.71 -2.77
C GLY A 51 2.77 -10.07 -1.71
N ILE A 52 2.36 -8.93 -1.14
CA ILE A 52 3.19 -8.12 -0.25
C ILE A 52 3.07 -8.64 1.17
N SER A 53 4.17 -9.20 1.68
CA SER A 53 4.34 -9.40 3.11
C SER A 53 5.02 -8.19 3.69
N PHE A 54 4.51 -7.71 4.81
CA PHE A 54 5.29 -6.83 5.66
C PHE A 54 6.06 -7.72 6.60
N THR A 55 7.35 -7.48 6.82
CA THR A 55 8.02 -7.98 8.01
C THR A 55 7.82 -6.95 9.09
N ASP A 56 7.28 -7.37 10.24
CA ASP A 56 7.47 -6.58 11.46
C ASP A 56 8.97 -6.40 11.59
N ALA A 57 9.42 -5.16 11.65
CA ALA A 57 10.82 -4.88 11.90
C ALA A 57 11.11 -5.32 13.34
N ASP A 58 11.35 -6.62 13.56
CA ASP A 58 11.60 -7.18 14.88
C ASP A 58 13.06 -7.62 15.02
N GLU A 59 13.57 -7.35 16.22
CA GLU A 59 14.83 -7.85 16.81
C GLU A 59 16.17 -7.21 16.39
N GLY A 60 16.20 -5.89 16.20
CA GLY A 60 17.46 -5.13 16.20
C GLY A 60 17.43 -3.75 16.85
N ALA A 61 16.25 -3.28 17.26
CA ALA A 61 16.11 -1.95 17.85
C ALA A 61 16.63 -1.96 19.30
N SER A 62 17.77 -1.30 19.51
CA SER A 62 18.20 -0.89 20.85
C SER A 62 17.09 -0.04 21.48
N PRO A 63 16.81 -0.17 22.80
CA PRO A 63 15.79 0.65 23.46
C PRO A 63 16.17 2.13 23.34
N GLY A 64 15.48 2.86 22.46
CA GLY A 64 15.77 4.25 22.11
C GLY A 64 15.63 4.59 20.62
N GLN A 65 15.45 3.60 19.74
CA GLN A 65 15.29 3.83 18.30
C GLN A 65 13.81 3.75 17.91
N GLU A 66 13.32 4.78 17.22
CA GLU A 66 11.93 4.96 16.80
C GLU A 66 11.40 3.71 16.08
N ALA A 67 10.16 3.32 16.39
CA ALA A 67 9.53 2.11 15.88
C ALA A 67 9.59 2.11 14.33
N GLY A 68 10.45 1.27 13.76
CA GLY A 68 10.65 1.19 12.32
C GLY A 68 9.35 0.81 11.62
N PHE A 69 8.96 1.60 10.63
CA PHE A 69 7.79 1.32 9.81
C PHE A 69 7.91 -0.06 9.14
N PRO A 70 6.79 -0.80 9.00
CA PRO A 70 6.80 -2.13 8.40
C PRO A 70 7.28 -2.05 6.95
N LYS A 71 8.41 -2.70 6.64
CA LYS A 71 8.95 -2.74 5.28
C LYS A 71 8.21 -3.76 4.42
N PRO A 72 7.69 -3.36 3.24
CA PRO A 72 7.07 -4.30 2.31
C PRO A 72 8.14 -5.19 1.65
N TRP A 73 7.82 -6.47 1.49
CA TRP A 73 8.60 -7.45 0.76
C TRP A 73 7.66 -8.28 -0.13
N PRO A 74 7.95 -8.43 -1.43
CA PRO A 74 9.08 -7.86 -2.19
C PRO A 74 8.98 -6.33 -2.37
N GLU A 75 10.11 -5.67 -2.65
CA GLU A 75 10.16 -4.21 -2.93
C GLU A 75 9.30 -3.81 -4.15
N GLU A 76 9.26 -4.68 -5.15
CA GLU A 76 8.41 -4.53 -6.32
C GLU A 76 7.19 -5.46 -6.20
N PRO A 77 5.99 -4.91 -5.91
CA PRO A 77 4.81 -5.72 -5.75
C PRO A 77 4.33 -6.29 -7.08
N GLU A 78 3.88 -7.55 -7.06
CA GLU A 78 3.26 -8.15 -8.23
C GLU A 78 1.88 -7.52 -8.45
N ILE A 79 1.73 -6.78 -9.55
CA ILE A 79 0.44 -6.17 -9.89
C ILE A 79 -0.49 -7.27 -10.42
N PRO A 80 -1.63 -7.55 -9.76
CA PRO A 80 -2.54 -8.58 -10.20
C PRO A 80 -3.11 -8.24 -11.58
N SER A 81 -3.48 -9.28 -12.35
CA SER A 81 -3.98 -9.13 -13.72
C SER A 81 -5.20 -8.19 -13.84
N GLU A 82 -5.99 -8.08 -12.77
CA GLU A 82 -7.15 -7.18 -12.68
C GLU A 82 -6.77 -5.69 -12.63
N LEU A 83 -5.57 -5.39 -12.14
CA LEU A 83 -5.01 -4.03 -12.03
C LEU A 83 -3.97 -3.75 -13.12
N LYS A 84 -3.54 -4.77 -13.86
CA LYS A 84 -2.55 -4.66 -14.93
C LYS A 84 -3.04 -3.71 -16.03
N GLY A 85 -2.25 -2.69 -16.32
CA GLY A 85 -2.61 -1.63 -17.27
C GLY A 85 -3.62 -0.60 -16.74
N ILE A 86 -3.86 -0.58 -15.43
CA ILE A 86 -4.66 0.44 -14.74
C ILE A 86 -3.88 1.01 -13.55
N VAL A 87 -3.03 0.19 -12.94
CA VAL A 87 -2.09 0.55 -11.88
C VAL A 87 -0.66 0.37 -12.40
N ASN A 88 0.18 1.37 -12.15
CA ASN A 88 1.61 1.38 -12.46
C ASN A 88 2.48 0.97 -11.28
N GLY A 89 2.05 1.26 -10.06
CA GLY A 89 2.84 0.94 -8.87
C GLY A 89 2.10 1.18 -7.58
N VAL A 90 2.62 0.60 -6.51
CA VAL A 90 2.14 0.80 -5.14
C VAL A 90 3.31 1.28 -4.30
N TYR A 91 3.14 2.40 -3.61
CA TYR A 91 4.13 3.05 -2.78
C TYR A 91 3.64 3.07 -1.34
N PHE A 92 4.40 2.45 -0.44
CA PHE A 92 4.15 2.52 0.99
C PHE A 92 4.90 3.73 1.52
N THR A 93 4.22 4.87 1.61
CA THR A 93 4.84 6.09 2.13
C THR A 93 4.85 6.05 3.65
N GLU A 94 6.01 6.31 4.26
CA GLU A 94 6.04 6.89 5.60
C GLU A 94 5.22 8.19 5.54
N PRO A 95 4.28 8.42 6.49
CA PRO A 95 3.61 9.72 6.54
C PRO A 95 4.69 10.80 6.57
N PRO A 96 4.59 11.87 5.75
CA PRO A 96 5.59 12.92 5.80
C PRO A 96 5.70 13.40 7.24
N GLU A 97 6.90 13.39 7.79
CA GLU A 97 7.16 14.12 9.02
C GLU A 97 6.74 15.56 8.74
N PHE A 98 5.69 16.03 9.42
CA PHE A 98 5.31 17.42 9.40
C PHE A 98 6.44 18.20 10.09
N PHE A 99 7.47 18.58 9.33
CA PHE A 99 8.54 19.49 9.76
C PHE A 99 8.04 20.93 9.84
#